data_AF-A0A821Y6J8-F1
#
_entry.id   AF-A0A821Y6J8-F1
#
_cell.length_a   1.000
_cell.length_b   1.000
_cell.length_c   1.000
_cell.angle_alpha   90.00
_cell.angle_beta   90.00
_cell.angle_gamma   90.00
#
_symmetry.space_group_name_H-M   'P 1'
#
loop_
_entity.id
_entity.type
_entity.pdbx_description
1 polymer ?
#
loop_
_entity_poly.entity_id
_entity_poly.type
_entity_poly.pdbx_seq_one_letter_code
_entity_poly.pdbx_strand_id
1 'polypeptide(L)'
;QFLADLQAAATLVNKQKISSTSDNNNSIEFNCHIKTSPTDNEDVVPQITQAKRRATHNAVERRRRDRINQHIQQLSKLIPDCSNYVKNQSKTVVLEKTIAHLHELRTQNLALVKQTVDAGIILHENDLLRERIRAVEQENEVLKSLLTKQNLLNGSESSLS
;
A
#
# COMPACT_ATOMS: atom_id res chain seq x y z
N GLN A 1 -21.82 9.14 15.35
CA GLN A 1 -20.41 9.50 15.58
C GLN A 1 -19.48 8.38 15.10
N PHE A 2 -19.51 7.19 15.71
CA PHE A 2 -18.67 6.04 15.34
C PHE A 2 -18.62 5.71 13.83
N LEU A 3 -19.78 5.62 13.17
CA LEU A 3 -19.84 5.32 11.72
C LEU A 3 -19.18 6.42 10.85
N ALA A 4 -19.36 7.69 11.23
CA ALA A 4 -18.74 8.82 10.53
C ALA A 4 -17.22 8.83 10.71
N ASP A 5 -16.73 8.49 11.92
CA ASP A 5 -15.31 8.40 12.23
C ASP A 5 -14.64 7.22 11.51
N LEU A 6 -15.33 6.07 11.39
CA LEU A 6 -14.86 4.91 10.63
C LEU A 6 -14.70 5.23 9.13
N GLN A 7 -15.66 5.97 8.58
CA GLN A 7 -15.68 6.35 7.17
C GLN A 7 -14.66 7.46 6.85
N ALA A 8 -14.42 8.38 7.79
CA ALA A 8 -13.35 9.37 7.71
C ALA A 8 -11.96 8.72 7.76
N ALA A 9 -11.74 7.74 8.64
CA ALA A 9 -10.49 7.00 8.75
C ALA A 9 -10.16 6.22 7.47
N ALA A 10 -11.15 5.53 6.88
CA ALA A 10 -11.00 4.84 5.59
C ALA A 10 -10.62 5.79 4.45
N THR A 11 -11.13 7.03 4.48
CA THR A 11 -10.84 8.05 3.47
C THR A 11 -9.43 8.65 3.64
N LEU A 12 -8.93 8.74 4.87
CA LEU A 12 -7.59 9.29 5.18
C LEU A 12 -6.45 8.39 4.69
N VAL A 13 -6.63 7.06 4.80
CA VAL A 13 -5.68 6.06 4.27
C VAL A 13 -5.52 6.18 2.75
N ASN A 14 -6.61 6.49 2.04
CA ASN A 14 -6.59 6.72 0.59
C ASN A 14 -5.94 8.05 0.16
N LYS A 15 -5.84 9.04 1.06
CA LYS A 15 -5.28 10.37 0.77
C LYS A 15 -3.77 10.46 0.98
N GLN A 16 -3.10 9.37 1.37
CA GLN A 16 -1.65 9.21 1.22
C GLN A 16 -1.29 9.01 -0.27
N LYS A 17 -1.72 9.97 -1.08
CA LYS A 17 -1.16 10.33 -2.37
C LYS A 17 0.33 10.53 -2.12
N ILE A 18 1.15 9.77 -2.84
CA ILE A 18 2.60 9.73 -2.73
C ILE A 18 3.15 11.12 -3.09
N SER A 19 3.16 12.02 -2.12
CA SER A 19 3.98 13.21 -2.07
C SER A 19 5.03 12.98 -0.98
N SER A 20 5.89 11.98 -1.20
CA SER A 20 7.19 11.88 -0.55
C SER A 20 8.23 12.03 -1.66
N THR A 21 8.54 13.31 -1.90
CA THR A 21 9.89 13.80 -2.15
C THR A 21 10.96 12.84 -1.63
N SER A 22 11.77 12.30 -2.54
CA SER A 22 13.12 11.86 -2.21
C SER A 22 14.07 12.86 -2.85
N ASP A 23 14.44 13.84 -2.03
CA ASP A 23 15.65 14.62 -2.21
C ASP A 23 16.82 13.65 -2.28
N ASN A 24 17.47 13.58 -3.45
CA ASN A 24 18.82 13.03 -3.56
C ASN A 24 19.65 14.05 -4.33
N ASN A 25 20.13 15.01 -3.55
CA ASN A 25 21.23 15.87 -3.91
C ASN A 25 22.44 15.00 -4.29
N ASN A 26 22.74 14.96 -5.58
CA ASN A 26 24.12 14.75 -6.00
C ASN A 26 24.39 15.72 -7.15
N SER A 27 24.83 16.92 -6.78
CA SER A 27 25.45 17.89 -7.66
C SER A 27 26.63 17.22 -8.37
N ILE A 28 26.39 16.74 -9.58
CA ILE A 28 27.48 16.53 -10.53
C ILE A 28 27.55 17.82 -11.32
N GLU A 29 28.55 18.64 -10.98
CA GLU A 29 28.92 19.84 -11.72
C GLU A 29 28.91 19.55 -13.22
N PHE A 30 27.93 20.14 -13.92
CA PHE A 30 27.96 20.25 -15.37
C PHE A 30 29.06 21.25 -15.72
N ASN A 31 30.29 20.77 -15.87
CA ASN A 31 31.30 21.53 -16.57
C ASN A 31 31.38 21.07 -18.03
N CYS A 32 30.52 21.65 -18.87
CA CYS A 32 30.70 21.62 -20.32
C CYS A 32 30.85 23.03 -20.91
N HIS A 33 31.66 23.88 -20.28
CA HIS A 33 32.16 25.08 -20.95
C HIS A 33 33.46 24.75 -21.69
N ILE A 34 33.35 24.45 -22.98
CA ILE A 34 34.48 24.58 -23.91
C ILE A 34 34.06 25.57 -24.97
N LYS A 35 34.27 26.86 -24.70
CA LYS A 35 34.46 27.86 -25.75
C LYS A 35 35.83 27.59 -26.37
N THR A 36 35.89 27.26 -27.65
CA THR A 36 37.15 27.27 -28.39
C THR A 36 37.03 28.26 -29.53
N SER A 37 37.60 29.44 -29.31
CA SER A 37 38.07 30.34 -30.36
C SER A 37 39.24 29.67 -31.10
N PRO A 38 39.44 29.96 -32.40
CA PRO A 38 40.50 29.36 -33.20
C PRO A 38 41.81 30.12 -32.98
N THR A 39 42.87 29.41 -32.61
CA THR A 39 44.24 29.86 -32.86
C THR A 39 45.03 28.66 -33.34
N ASP A 40 45.43 28.75 -34.59
CA ASP A 40 46.18 27.79 -35.38
C ASP A 40 47.49 27.40 -34.67
N ASN A 41 47.85 26.11 -34.71
CA ASN A 41 49.20 25.54 -34.84
C ASN A 41 49.27 24.06 -34.39
N GLU A 42 49.80 23.22 -35.29
CA GLU A 42 50.39 21.86 -35.13
C GLU A 42 49.48 20.62 -34.95
N ASP A 43 49.76 19.61 -35.77
CA ASP A 43 48.79 18.76 -36.47
C ASP A 43 48.75 17.29 -35.99
N VAL A 44 48.90 17.02 -34.67
CA VAL A 44 48.96 15.61 -34.17
C VAL A 44 48.16 15.31 -32.89
N VAL A 45 47.51 16.27 -32.21
CA VAL A 45 46.82 15.98 -30.92
C VAL A 45 45.35 16.44 -30.78
N PRO A 46 44.43 16.13 -31.72
CA PRO A 46 42.98 16.14 -31.41
C PRO A 46 42.40 14.76 -31.04
N GLN A 47 43.05 13.67 -31.46
CA GLN A 47 42.43 12.33 -31.42
C GLN A 47 42.56 11.65 -30.05
N ILE A 48 43.67 11.85 -29.33
CA ILE A 48 43.92 11.29 -27.99
C ILE A 48 42.99 11.93 -26.96
N THR A 49 42.75 13.24 -27.06
CA THR A 49 41.84 13.98 -26.16
C THR A 49 40.40 13.59 -26.42
N GLN A 50 40.01 13.40 -27.68
CA GLN A 50 38.68 12.88 -28.03
C GLN A 50 38.48 11.42 -27.59
N ALA A 51 39.50 10.56 -27.73
CA ALA A 51 39.46 9.19 -27.26
C ALA A 51 39.31 9.10 -25.72
N LYS A 52 40.05 9.95 -24.98
CA LYS A 52 39.91 10.07 -23.52
C LYS A 52 38.51 10.54 -23.12
N ARG A 53 37.94 11.55 -23.79
CA ARG A 53 36.55 12.00 -23.56
C ARG A 53 35.51 10.91 -23.85
N ARG A 54 35.70 10.14 -24.93
CA ARG A 54 34.83 9.00 -25.25
C ARG A 54 34.95 7.90 -24.20
N ALA A 55 36.15 7.61 -23.70
CA ALA A 55 36.38 6.61 -22.66
C ALA A 55 35.70 7.00 -21.33
N THR A 56 35.83 8.25 -20.89
CA THR A 56 35.16 8.74 -19.67
C THR A 56 33.64 8.70 -19.82
N HIS A 57 33.11 9.14 -20.96
CA HIS A 57 31.68 9.06 -21.25
C HIS A 57 31.17 7.61 -21.23
N ASN A 58 31.89 6.69 -21.88
CA ASN A 58 31.54 5.26 -21.90
C ASN A 58 31.57 4.64 -20.50
N ALA A 59 32.51 5.05 -19.64
CA ALA A 59 32.58 4.60 -18.26
C ALA A 59 31.38 5.11 -17.44
N VAL A 60 31.01 6.39 -17.59
CA VAL A 60 29.84 6.98 -16.92
C VAL A 60 28.56 6.27 -17.35
N GLU A 61 28.37 6.06 -18.65
CA GLU A 61 27.17 5.41 -19.17
C GLU A 61 27.10 3.93 -18.75
N ARG A 62 28.24 3.23 -18.67
CA ARG A 62 28.27 1.87 -18.11
C ARG A 62 27.78 1.86 -16.66
N ARG A 63 28.28 2.74 -15.79
CA ARG A 63 27.81 2.85 -14.40
C ARG A 63 26.32 3.19 -14.32
N ARG A 64 25.81 4.05 -15.21
CA ARG A 64 24.37 4.36 -15.28
C ARG A 64 23.55 3.10 -15.61
N ARG A 65 23.98 2.32 -16.61
CA ARG A 65 23.33 1.06 -16.98
C ARG A 65 23.38 0.02 -15.86
N ASP A 66 24.50 -0.07 -15.14
CA ASP A 66 24.65 -1.01 -14.02
C ASP A 66 23.68 -0.67 -12.88
N ARG A 67 23.51 0.63 -12.54
CA ARG A 67 22.50 1.06 -11.56
C ARG A 67 21.07 0.70 -11.98
N ILE A 68 20.73 0.92 -13.25
CA ILE A 68 19.41 0.54 -13.78
C ILE A 68 19.19 -0.97 -13.64
N ASN A 69 20.21 -1.77 -13.98
CA ASN A 69 20.12 -3.22 -13.87
C ASN A 69 19.98 -3.67 -12.42
N GLN A 70 20.68 -3.03 -11.48
CA GLN A 70 20.55 -3.30 -10.04
C GLN A 70 19.13 -3.04 -9.54
N HIS A 71 18.52 -1.90 -9.89
CA HIS A 71 17.14 -1.60 -9.50
C HIS A 71 16.14 -2.61 -10.09
N ILE A 72 16.31 -3.00 -11.36
CA ILE A 72 15.45 -4.01 -12.00
C ILE A 72 15.59 -5.37 -11.29
N GLN A 73 16.80 -5.77 -10.88
CA GLN A 73 17.03 -7.00 -10.13
C GLN A 73 16.47 -6.96 -8.69
N GLN A 74 16.51 -5.81 -8.04
CA GLN A 74 15.86 -5.63 -6.73
C GLN A 74 14.35 -5.77 -6.88
N LEU A 75 13.79 -5.12 -7.91
CA LEU A 75 12.37 -5.16 -8.21
C LEU A 75 11.89 -6.60 -8.48
N SER A 76 12.62 -7.38 -9.28
CA SER A 76 12.25 -8.77 -9.58
C SER A 76 12.17 -9.67 -8.35
N LYS A 77 12.85 -9.33 -7.25
CA LYS A 77 12.77 -10.10 -5.99
C LYS A 77 11.52 -9.78 -5.17
N LEU A 78 10.93 -8.59 -5.36
CA LEU A 78 9.75 -8.13 -4.63
C LEU A 78 8.44 -8.54 -5.31
N ILE A 79 8.49 -8.84 -6.61
CA ILE A 79 7.32 -9.21 -7.40
C ILE A 79 7.15 -10.74 -7.42
N PRO A 80 5.93 -11.24 -7.17
CA PRO A 80 5.61 -12.66 -7.33
C PRO A 80 6.01 -13.19 -8.71
N ASP A 81 6.47 -14.44 -8.76
CA ASP A 81 6.90 -15.14 -9.99
C ASP A 81 8.12 -14.55 -10.74
N CYS A 82 8.73 -13.48 -10.23
CA CYS A 82 9.92 -12.86 -10.82
C CYS A 82 11.23 -13.25 -10.10
N SER A 83 11.16 -13.84 -8.91
CA SER A 83 12.35 -14.14 -8.09
C SER A 83 13.20 -15.30 -8.60
N ASN A 84 12.60 -16.27 -9.31
CA ASN A 84 13.25 -17.52 -9.71
C ASN A 84 13.95 -17.45 -11.08
N TYR A 85 13.77 -16.36 -11.84
CA TYR A 85 14.20 -16.26 -13.24
C TYR A 85 15.24 -15.16 -13.51
N VAL A 86 16.00 -14.75 -12.48
CA VAL A 86 16.95 -13.62 -12.49
C VAL A 86 17.99 -13.68 -13.62
N LYS A 87 18.28 -14.86 -14.18
CA LYS A 87 19.23 -15.01 -15.29
C LYS A 87 18.60 -14.89 -16.70
N ASN A 88 17.31 -15.16 -16.85
CA ASN A 88 16.65 -15.28 -18.18
C ASN A 88 15.36 -14.44 -18.33
N GLN A 89 14.85 -13.79 -17.29
CA GLN A 89 13.69 -12.92 -17.43
C GLN A 89 14.06 -11.63 -18.15
N SER A 90 13.29 -11.29 -19.18
CA SER A 90 13.46 -10.02 -19.87
C SER A 90 13.15 -8.87 -18.91
N LYS A 91 13.98 -7.82 -18.95
CA LYS A 91 13.77 -6.60 -18.16
C LYS A 91 12.36 -6.03 -18.37
N THR A 92 11.83 -6.18 -19.58
CA THR A 92 10.45 -5.80 -19.95
C THR A 92 9.42 -6.54 -19.12
N VAL A 93 9.51 -7.88 -19.01
CA VAL A 93 8.54 -8.69 -18.25
C VAL A 93 8.54 -8.33 -16.77
N VAL A 94 9.72 -8.06 -16.17
CA VAL A 94 9.81 -7.62 -14.77
C VAL A 94 9.05 -6.31 -14.57
N LEU A 95 9.20 -5.34 -15.48
CA LEU A 95 8.51 -4.05 -15.41
C LEU A 95 7.00 -4.21 -15.60
N GLU A 96 6.56 -5.01 -16.56
CA GLU A 96 5.14 -5.30 -16.81
C GLU A 96 4.48 -5.97 -15.59
N LYS A 97 5.10 -7.03 -15.06
CA LYS A 97 4.61 -7.72 -13.86
C LYS A 97 4.60 -6.82 -12.63
N THR A 98 5.58 -5.94 -12.50
CA THR A 98 5.59 -4.93 -11.42
C THR A 98 4.36 -4.06 -11.47
N ILE A 99 4.04 -3.52 -12.65
CA ILE A 99 2.89 -2.64 -12.83
C ILE A 99 1.60 -3.40 -12.51
N ALA A 100 1.45 -4.62 -13.04
CA ALA A 100 0.30 -5.47 -12.76
C ALA A 100 0.13 -5.73 -11.25
N HIS A 101 1.20 -6.14 -10.57
CA HIS A 101 1.18 -6.41 -9.14
C HIS A 101 0.86 -5.15 -8.30
N LEU A 102 1.35 -3.96 -8.68
CA LEU A 102 0.99 -2.71 -8.01
C LEU A 102 -0.50 -2.38 -8.16
N HIS A 103 -1.09 -2.62 -9.34
CA HIS A 103 -2.53 -2.44 -9.54
C HIS A 103 -3.34 -3.44 -8.73
N GLU A 104 -2.90 -4.69 -8.69
CA GLU A 104 -3.53 -5.73 -7.87
C GLU A 104 -3.49 -5.37 -6.39
N LEU A 105 -2.31 -5.02 -5.83
CA LEU A 105 -2.17 -4.60 -4.44
C LEU A 105 -3.04 -3.39 -4.10
N ARG A 106 -3.18 -2.43 -5.02
CA ARG A 106 -4.11 -1.29 -4.81
C ARG A 106 -5.56 -1.73 -4.73
N THR A 107 -5.95 -2.65 -5.61
CA THR A 107 -7.32 -3.19 -5.65
C THR A 107 -7.61 -4.01 -4.39
N GLN A 108 -6.68 -4.87 -3.99
CA GLN A 108 -6.78 -5.67 -2.77
C GLN A 108 -6.84 -4.79 -1.52
N ASN A 109 -5.98 -3.77 -1.42
CA ASN A 109 -6.02 -2.82 -0.30
C ASN A 109 -7.37 -2.09 -0.22
N LEU A 110 -7.91 -1.65 -1.35
CA LEU A 110 -9.24 -1.01 -1.37
C LEU A 110 -10.33 -1.96 -0.89
N ALA A 111 -10.30 -3.22 -1.33
CA ALA A 111 -11.24 -4.24 -0.90
C ALA A 111 -11.12 -4.54 0.60
N LEU A 112 -9.89 -4.65 1.13
CA LEU A 112 -9.62 -4.88 2.55
C LEU A 112 -10.10 -3.71 3.42
N VAL A 113 -9.89 -2.47 2.98
CA VAL A 113 -10.39 -1.28 3.70
C VAL A 113 -11.91 -1.31 3.75
N LYS A 114 -12.58 -1.62 2.64
CA LYS A 114 -14.04 -1.77 2.61
C LYS A 114 -14.50 -2.88 3.57
N GLN A 115 -13.87 -4.06 3.52
CA GLN A 115 -14.21 -5.18 4.40
C GLN A 115 -14.02 -4.83 5.88
N THR A 116 -12.98 -4.05 6.21
CA THR A 116 -12.73 -3.59 7.58
C THR A 116 -13.84 -2.66 8.08
N VAL A 117 -14.29 -1.75 7.22
CA VAL A 117 -15.42 -0.86 7.52
C VAL A 117 -16.70 -1.66 7.72
N ASP A 118 -17.01 -2.56 6.78
CA ASP A 118 -18.21 -3.41 6.83
C ASP A 118 -18.23 -4.27 8.11
N ALA A 119 -17.08 -4.86 8.47
CA ALA A 119 -16.93 -5.62 9.71
C ALA A 119 -17.16 -4.75 10.96
N GLY A 120 -16.66 -3.51 10.98
CA GLY A 120 -16.89 -2.57 12.08
C GLY A 120 -18.37 -2.20 12.25
N ILE A 121 -19.11 -2.06 11.15
CA ILE A 121 -20.55 -1.80 11.17
C ILE A 121 -21.30 -2.99 11.78
N ILE A 122 -21.00 -4.20 11.31
CA ILE A 122 -21.65 -5.44 11.78
C ILE A 122 -21.38 -5.67 13.27
N LEU A 123 -20.14 -5.45 13.72
CA LEU A 123 -19.80 -5.58 15.15
C LEU A 123 -20.61 -4.61 16.00
N HIS A 124 -20.71 -3.35 15.58
CA HIS A 124 -21.50 -2.35 16.30
C HIS A 124 -22.99 -2.70 16.36
N GLU A 125 -23.57 -3.18 15.26
CA GLU A 125 -24.95 -3.65 15.24
C GLU A 125 -25.15 -4.86 16.17
N ASN A 126 -24.20 -5.80 16.19
CA ASN A 126 -24.25 -6.96 17.07
C ASN A 126 -24.25 -6.54 18.55
N ASP A 127 -23.46 -5.53 18.92
CA ASP A 127 -23.42 -4.99 20.29
C ASP A 127 -24.77 -4.38 20.68
N LEU A 128 -25.39 -3.59 19.80
CA LEU A 128 -26.71 -3.00 20.04
C LEU A 128 -27.80 -4.08 20.20
N LEU A 129 -27.76 -5.12 19.36
CA LEU A 129 -28.69 -6.26 19.48
C LEU A 129 -28.51 -7.01 20.79
N ARG A 130 -27.26 -7.23 21.23
CA ARG A 130 -26.95 -7.87 22.53
C ARG A 130 -27.46 -7.03 23.70
N GLU A 131 -27.30 -5.71 23.65
CA GLU A 131 -27.84 -4.81 24.67
C GLU A 131 -29.37 -4.86 24.70
N ARG A 132 -30.03 -4.90 23.54
CA ARG A 132 -31.49 -5.02 23.46
C ARG A 132 -32.00 -6.34 24.03
N ILE A 133 -31.34 -7.45 23.71
CA ILE A 133 -31.66 -8.78 24.27
C ILE A 133 -31.56 -8.73 25.79
N ARG A 134 -30.45 -8.19 26.33
CA ARG A 134 -30.25 -8.07 27.78
C ARG A 134 -31.37 -7.25 28.45
N ALA A 135 -31.79 -6.14 27.85
CA ALA A 135 -32.87 -5.32 28.38
C ALA A 135 -34.21 -6.08 28.41
N VAL A 136 -34.55 -6.76 27.32
CA VAL A 136 -35.79 -7.55 27.23
C VAL A 136 -35.78 -8.74 28.20
N GLU A 137 -34.63 -9.40 28.37
CA GLU A 137 -34.47 -10.46 29.37
C GLU A 137 -34.67 -9.92 30.80
N GLN A 138 -34.13 -8.76 31.13
CA GLN A 138 -34.36 -8.11 32.44
C GLN A 138 -35.83 -7.75 32.66
N GLU A 139 -36.49 -7.16 31.66
CA GLU A 139 -37.93 -6.85 31.73
C GLU A 139 -38.76 -8.12 31.95
N ASN A 140 -38.45 -9.20 31.22
CA ASN A 140 -39.11 -10.49 31.37
C ASN A 140 -38.92 -11.08 32.77
N GLU A 141 -37.72 -11.02 33.34
CA GLU A 141 -37.46 -11.49 34.71
C GLU A 141 -38.23 -10.68 35.75
N VAL A 142 -38.30 -9.35 35.60
CA VAL A 142 -39.11 -8.50 36.46
C VAL A 142 -40.59 -8.87 36.37
N LEU A 143 -41.13 -9.02 35.15
CA LEU A 143 -42.53 -9.40 34.95
C LEU A 143 -42.84 -10.78 35.52
N LYS A 144 -41.97 -11.78 35.30
CA LYS A 144 -42.10 -13.10 35.93
C LYS A 144 -42.11 -12.99 37.45
N SER A 145 -41.21 -12.20 38.05
CA SER A 145 -41.15 -12.01 39.50
C SER A 145 -42.42 -11.35 40.08
N LEU A 146 -43.03 -10.43 39.32
CA LEU A 146 -44.29 -9.78 39.69
C LEU A 146 -45.45 -10.76 39.63
N LEU A 147 -45.53 -11.58 38.58
CA LEU A 147 -46.57 -12.60 38.42
C LEU A 147 -46.49 -13.70 39.48
N THR A 148 -45.29 -14.15 39.83
CA THR A 148 -45.09 -15.12 40.92
C THR A 148 -45.45 -14.51 42.27
N LYS A 149 -45.04 -13.26 42.54
CA LYS A 149 -45.41 -12.53 43.76
C LYS A 149 -46.93 -12.33 43.90
N GLN A 150 -47.64 -12.15 42.79
CA GLN A 150 -49.10 -12.04 42.77
C GLN A 150 -49.81 -13.41 42.84
N ASN A 151 -49.09 -14.53 43.04
CA ASN A 151 -49.62 -15.91 43.06
C ASN A 151 -50.39 -16.34 41.80
N LEU A 152 -50.28 -15.59 40.70
CA LEU A 152 -51.01 -15.83 39.45
C LEU A 152 -50.44 -17.01 38.64
N LEU A 153 -49.22 -17.45 38.94
CA LEU A 153 -48.56 -18.60 38.30
C LEU A 153 -48.78 -19.93 39.04
N ASN A 154 -49.16 -19.91 40.33
CA ASN A 154 -49.39 -21.13 41.12
C ASN A 154 -50.86 -21.60 41.09
N GLY A 155 -51.76 -20.85 40.46
CA GLY A 155 -53.20 -21.15 40.42
C GLY A 155 -53.64 -22.13 39.31
N SER A 156 -52.79 -22.44 38.34
CA SER A 156 -53.16 -23.29 37.19
C SER A 156 -52.88 -24.78 37.37
N GLU A 157 -52.11 -25.20 38.38
CA GLU A 157 -51.83 -26.63 38.63
C GLU A 157 -52.82 -27.29 39.61
N SER A 158 -53.70 -26.52 40.26
CA SER A 158 -54.58 -27.03 41.33
C SER A 158 -56.00 -27.44 40.88
N SER A 159 -56.34 -27.34 39.58
CA SER A 159 -57.73 -27.52 39.11
C SER A 159 -57.93 -28.69 38.13
N LEU A 160 -56.95 -29.59 38.01
CA LEU A 160 -57.07 -30.87 37.32
C LEU A 160 -56.83 -32.03 38.32
N SER A 161 -57.83 -32.32 39.14
CA SER A 161 -58.01 -33.61 39.83
C SER A 161 -59.50 -33.87 40.02
#